data_AF-A0A0M4EXH6-F1
#
_entry.id   AF-A0A0M4EXH6-F1
#
_cell.length_a   1.000
_cell.length_b   1.000
_cell.length_c   1.000
_cell.angle_alpha   90.00
_cell.angle_beta   90.00
_cell.angle_gamma   90.00
#
_symmetry.space_group_name_H-M   'P 1'
#
loop_
_entity.id
_entity.type
_entity.pdbx_description
1 polymer ?
#
loop_
_entity_poly.entity_id
_entity_poly.type
_entity_poly.pdbx_seq_one_letter_code
_entity_poly.pdbx_strand_id
1 'polypeptide(L)'
;MAKTKKNIRAKAKTAVGAAKQKTQDVQAKLRKSERQEQLLHKTLTPKKTTTKREKSEAKHKKLIKRFVEMKKERKEENARKNREKAKVIGDLKPLRDALPSLQGIYNLVKTQKKNEEEQAALAVPEKLSTKAKIKKKREEYVKKVQSFEKLIKDKNFKKNPREVIANHMSNKYQTMEEDED
;
A
#
# COMPACT_ATOMS: atom_id res chain seq x y z
N MET A 1 32.22 64.65 1.69
CA MET A 1 32.26 63.20 2.01
C MET A 1 31.07 62.36 1.45
N ALA A 2 30.24 62.85 0.50
CA ALA A 2 29.00 62.14 0.09
C ALA A 2 29.04 61.38 -1.25
N LYS A 3 30.10 61.53 -2.07
CA LYS A 3 30.13 61.00 -3.45
C LYS A 3 30.61 59.55 -3.57
N THR A 4 31.36 59.02 -2.58
CA THR A 4 31.92 57.65 -2.62
C THR A 4 30.91 56.56 -2.24
N LYS A 5 29.94 56.85 -1.35
CA LYS A 5 28.92 55.86 -0.90
C LYS A 5 27.88 55.49 -1.98
N LYS A 6 27.63 56.37 -2.97
CA LYS A 6 26.70 56.10 -4.09
C LYS A 6 27.20 55.01 -5.04
N ASN A 7 28.52 54.95 -5.30
CA ASN A 7 29.11 53.97 -6.22
C ASN A 7 29.11 52.54 -5.68
N ILE A 8 29.27 52.36 -4.36
CA ILE A 8 29.25 51.02 -3.74
C ILE A 8 27.83 50.43 -3.81
N ARG A 9 26.80 51.25 -3.55
CA ARG A 9 25.39 50.84 -3.64
C ARG A 9 25.00 50.48 -5.08
N ALA A 10 25.48 51.23 -6.08
CA ALA A 10 25.22 50.92 -7.49
C ALA A 10 25.85 49.57 -7.89
N LYS A 11 27.12 49.33 -7.51
CA LYS A 11 27.81 48.06 -7.76
C LYS A 11 27.16 46.86 -7.06
N ALA A 12 26.68 47.05 -5.82
CA ALA A 12 25.94 46.02 -5.10
C ALA A 12 24.60 45.70 -5.78
N LYS A 13 23.86 46.71 -6.25
CA LYS A 13 22.60 46.51 -6.98
C LYS A 13 22.80 45.79 -8.31
N THR A 14 23.86 46.10 -9.06
CA THR A 14 24.17 45.40 -10.31
C THR A 14 24.60 43.95 -10.07
N ALA A 15 25.38 43.68 -9.02
CA ALA A 15 25.77 42.33 -8.65
C ALA A 15 24.56 41.47 -8.21
N VAL A 16 23.63 42.05 -7.44
CA VAL A 16 22.37 41.39 -7.04
C VAL A 16 21.48 41.14 -8.26
N GLY A 17 21.42 42.07 -9.22
CA GLY A 17 20.70 41.87 -10.49
C GLY A 17 21.27 40.70 -11.30
N ALA A 18 22.59 40.65 -11.45
CA ALA A 18 23.27 39.55 -12.14
C ALA A 18 23.09 38.19 -11.43
N ALA A 19 23.09 38.17 -10.10
CA ALA A 19 22.83 36.95 -9.34
C ALA A 19 21.38 36.46 -9.53
N LYS A 20 20.39 37.36 -9.47
CA LYS A 20 18.98 37.03 -9.73
C LYS A 20 18.76 36.47 -11.14
N GLN A 21 19.39 37.08 -12.14
CA GLN A 21 19.30 36.60 -13.52
C GLN A 21 19.89 35.18 -13.66
N LYS A 22 21.05 34.91 -13.05
CA LYS A 22 21.64 33.57 -13.03
C LYS A 22 20.74 32.55 -12.32
N THR A 23 20.12 32.90 -11.20
CA THR A 23 19.18 31.99 -10.52
C THR A 23 17.93 31.68 -11.36
N GLN A 24 17.43 32.67 -12.10
CA GLN A 24 16.29 32.49 -12.99
C GLN A 24 16.64 31.60 -14.19
N ASP A 25 17.84 31.75 -14.75
CA ASP A 25 18.32 30.91 -15.85
C ASP A 25 18.51 29.45 -15.42
N VAL A 26 19.02 29.21 -14.20
CA VAL A 26 19.15 27.86 -13.63
C VAL A 26 17.78 27.22 -13.41
N GLN A 27 16.81 27.96 -12.85
CA GLN A 27 15.44 27.48 -12.70
C GLN A 27 14.76 27.20 -14.05
N ALA A 28 15.01 28.03 -15.07
CA ALA A 28 14.47 27.81 -16.41
C ALA A 28 15.04 26.53 -17.05
N LYS A 29 16.33 26.22 -16.83
CA LYS A 29 16.96 24.99 -17.28
C LYS A 29 16.38 23.76 -16.58
N LEU A 30 16.21 23.80 -15.26
CA LEU A 30 15.59 22.72 -14.48
C LEU A 30 14.16 22.43 -14.94
N ARG A 31 13.34 23.47 -15.16
CA ARG A 31 11.97 23.29 -15.69
C ARG A 31 11.97 22.72 -17.11
N LYS A 32 12.99 23.01 -17.92
CA LYS A 32 13.12 22.47 -19.28
C LYS A 32 13.49 20.98 -19.25
N SER A 33 14.39 20.56 -18.35
CA SER A 33 14.71 19.13 -18.17
C SER A 33 13.54 18.34 -17.60
N GLU A 34 12.83 18.87 -16.59
CA GLU A 34 11.62 18.25 -16.03
C GLU A 34 10.53 18.05 -17.10
N ARG A 35 10.33 19.04 -17.98
CA ARG A 35 9.40 18.90 -19.12
C ARG A 35 9.87 17.83 -20.11
N GLN A 36 11.16 17.73 -20.37
CA GLN A 36 11.70 16.70 -21.28
C GLN A 36 11.54 15.29 -20.69
N GLU A 37 11.78 15.10 -19.40
CA GLU A 37 11.54 13.82 -18.70
C GLU A 37 10.06 13.44 -18.71
N GLN A 38 9.15 14.37 -18.43
CA GLN A 38 7.70 14.12 -18.52
C GLN A 38 7.24 13.76 -19.95
N LEU A 39 7.91 14.29 -20.98
CA LEU A 39 7.62 13.95 -22.37
C LEU A 39 8.13 12.55 -22.74
N LEU A 40 9.27 12.11 -22.21
CA LEU A 40 9.84 10.78 -22.45
C LEU A 40 8.96 9.65 -21.88
N HIS A 41 8.32 9.86 -20.73
CA HIS A 41 7.37 8.89 -20.17
C HIS A 41 6.05 8.79 -20.96
N LYS A 42 5.69 9.82 -21.73
CA LYS A 42 4.48 9.82 -22.59
C LYS A 42 4.71 9.06 -23.91
N THR A 43 5.96 8.82 -24.30
CA THR A 43 6.34 8.15 -25.55
C THR A 43 6.68 6.68 -25.39
N LEU A 44 6.95 6.18 -24.18
CA LEU A 44 7.34 4.78 -23.95
C LEU A 44 6.14 3.81 -23.88
N THR A 45 4.92 4.31 -23.64
CA THR A 45 3.71 3.49 -23.81
C THR A 45 3.18 3.68 -25.23
N PRO A 46 3.18 2.65 -26.10
CA PRO A 46 2.56 2.77 -27.40
C PRO A 46 1.07 3.04 -27.21
N LYS A 47 0.61 4.24 -27.61
CA LYS A 47 -0.82 4.49 -27.79
C LYS A 47 -1.32 3.43 -28.76
N LYS A 48 -2.28 2.59 -28.36
CA LYS A 48 -2.94 1.66 -29.27
C LYS A 48 -3.51 2.48 -30.43
N THR A 49 -2.83 2.50 -31.57
CA THR A 49 -3.28 3.14 -32.80
C THR A 49 -4.39 2.27 -33.36
N THR A 50 -5.53 2.29 -32.70
CA THR A 50 -6.72 1.56 -33.15
C THR A 50 -7.08 2.07 -34.53
N THR A 51 -7.10 1.16 -35.49
CA THR A 51 -7.42 1.50 -36.88
C THR A 51 -8.86 2.03 -36.99
N LYS A 52 -9.19 2.80 -38.04
CA LYS A 52 -10.57 3.29 -38.24
C LYS A 52 -11.57 2.13 -38.26
N ARG A 53 -11.16 0.99 -38.80
CA ARG A 53 -11.94 -0.26 -38.83
C ARG A 53 -12.22 -0.80 -37.42
N GLU A 54 -11.20 -0.95 -36.58
CA GLU A 54 -11.37 -1.38 -35.19
C GLU A 54 -12.28 -0.44 -34.38
N LYS A 55 -12.17 0.88 -34.62
CA LYS A 55 -13.07 1.85 -33.97
C LYS A 55 -14.52 1.69 -34.41
N SER A 56 -14.76 1.40 -35.69
CA SER A 56 -16.10 1.11 -36.21
C SER A 56 -16.67 -0.19 -35.62
N GLU A 57 -15.87 -1.26 -35.62
CA GLU A 57 -16.25 -2.55 -35.06
C GLU A 57 -16.51 -2.45 -33.55
N ALA A 58 -15.71 -1.69 -32.80
CA ALA A 58 -15.93 -1.43 -31.38
C ALA A 58 -17.23 -0.65 -31.13
N LYS A 59 -17.54 0.35 -31.95
CA LYS A 59 -18.81 1.10 -31.88
C LYS A 59 -20.00 0.19 -32.15
N HIS A 60 -19.93 -0.62 -33.21
CA HIS A 60 -20.96 -1.58 -33.56
C HIS A 60 -21.16 -2.61 -32.44
N LYS A 61 -20.08 -3.21 -31.93
CA LYS A 61 -20.12 -4.16 -30.81
C LYS A 61 -20.73 -3.53 -29.55
N LYS A 62 -20.37 -2.28 -29.23
CA LYS A 62 -20.96 -1.53 -28.10
C LYS A 62 -22.46 -1.31 -28.30
N LEU A 63 -22.89 -0.98 -29.51
CA LEU A 63 -24.30 -0.78 -29.84
C LEU A 63 -25.10 -2.09 -29.72
N ILE A 64 -24.61 -3.18 -30.30
CA ILE A 64 -25.25 -4.51 -30.17
C ILE A 64 -25.31 -4.94 -28.71
N LYS A 65 -24.23 -4.75 -27.94
CA LYS A 65 -24.22 -5.03 -26.51
C LYS A 65 -25.31 -4.25 -25.77
N ARG A 66 -25.47 -2.95 -26.06
CA ARG A 66 -26.52 -2.11 -25.48
C ARG A 66 -27.92 -2.64 -25.81
N PHE A 67 -28.18 -3.04 -27.04
CA PHE A 67 -29.47 -3.62 -27.41
C PHE A 67 -29.75 -4.94 -26.68
N VAL A 68 -28.74 -5.79 -26.50
CA VAL A 68 -28.87 -7.04 -25.74
C VAL A 68 -29.16 -6.75 -24.26
N GLU A 69 -28.47 -5.79 -23.66
CA GLU A 69 -28.68 -5.35 -22.28
C GLU A 69 -30.10 -4.80 -22.09
N MET A 70 -30.55 -3.87 -22.94
CA MET A 70 -31.92 -3.33 -22.88
C MET A 70 -33.00 -4.42 -23.03
N LYS A 71 -32.77 -5.42 -23.90
CA LYS A 71 -33.71 -6.55 -24.04
C LYS A 71 -33.75 -7.41 -22.77
N LYS A 72 -32.62 -7.59 -22.08
CA LYS A 72 -32.57 -8.32 -20.81
C LYS A 72 -33.28 -7.55 -19.71
N GLU A 73 -32.98 -6.26 -19.56
CA GLU A 73 -33.63 -5.37 -18.58
C GLU A 73 -35.15 -5.34 -18.77
N ARG A 74 -35.63 -5.18 -20.00
CA ARG A 74 -37.08 -5.19 -20.28
C ARG A 74 -37.75 -6.53 -19.94
N LYS A 75 -37.08 -7.65 -20.21
CA LYS A 75 -37.59 -8.98 -19.82
C LYS A 75 -37.63 -9.13 -18.31
N GLU A 76 -36.60 -8.66 -17.61
CA GLU A 76 -36.52 -8.69 -16.16
C GLU A 76 -37.56 -7.79 -15.50
N GLU A 77 -37.79 -6.59 -16.03
CA GLU A 77 -38.81 -5.66 -15.54
C GLU A 77 -40.22 -6.23 -15.71
N ASN A 78 -40.52 -6.84 -16.86
CA ASN A 78 -41.79 -7.52 -17.08
C ASN A 78 -41.96 -8.71 -16.11
N ALA A 79 -40.90 -9.51 -15.91
CA ALA A 79 -40.93 -10.61 -14.96
C ALA A 79 -41.12 -10.12 -13.52
N ARG A 80 -40.48 -9.02 -13.13
CA ARG A 80 -40.63 -8.36 -11.83
C ARG A 80 -42.07 -7.90 -11.62
N LYS A 81 -42.65 -7.15 -12.58
CA LYS A 81 -44.07 -6.72 -12.54
C LYS A 81 -45.03 -7.91 -12.39
N ASN A 82 -44.73 -9.04 -13.02
CA ASN A 82 -45.56 -10.25 -12.89
C ASN A 82 -45.40 -10.94 -11.52
N ARG A 83 -44.20 -10.96 -10.94
CA ARG A 83 -43.95 -11.52 -9.61
C ARG A 83 -44.50 -10.62 -8.50
N GLU A 84 -44.35 -9.31 -8.62
CA GLU A 84 -44.93 -8.33 -7.66
C GLU A 84 -46.46 -8.43 -7.59
N LYS A 85 -47.12 -8.76 -8.72
CA LYS A 85 -48.57 -9.02 -8.76
C LYS A 85 -49.00 -10.29 -8.02
N ALA A 86 -48.08 -11.16 -7.61
CA ALA A 86 -48.41 -12.37 -6.85
C ALA A 86 -48.89 -11.99 -5.44
N LYS A 87 -50.21 -11.90 -5.26
CA LYS A 87 -50.90 -11.37 -4.07
C LYS A 87 -50.45 -11.97 -2.72
N VAL A 88 -50.05 -13.24 -2.71
CA VAL A 88 -49.73 -13.97 -1.46
C VAL A 88 -48.26 -13.88 -1.08
N ILE A 89 -47.34 -13.74 -2.04
CA ILE A 89 -45.91 -14.00 -1.82
C ILE A 89 -44.99 -12.86 -2.34
N GLY A 90 -45.48 -11.96 -3.21
CA GLY A 90 -44.69 -10.85 -3.77
C GLY A 90 -43.50 -11.32 -4.64
N ASP A 91 -42.50 -10.44 -4.84
CA ASP A 91 -41.29 -10.78 -5.59
C ASP A 91 -40.21 -11.42 -4.70
N LEU A 92 -39.99 -12.73 -4.88
CA LEU A 92 -38.97 -13.50 -4.18
C LEU A 92 -37.59 -13.50 -4.85
N LYS A 93 -37.44 -12.90 -6.04
CA LYS A 93 -36.15 -12.88 -6.74
C LYS A 93 -35.01 -12.28 -5.91
N PRO A 94 -35.20 -11.17 -5.19
CA PRO A 94 -34.13 -10.59 -4.36
C PRO A 94 -33.58 -11.56 -3.31
N LEU A 95 -34.43 -12.41 -2.72
CA LEU A 95 -34.00 -13.42 -1.75
C LEU A 95 -33.15 -14.52 -2.37
N ARG A 96 -33.45 -14.89 -3.63
CA ARG A 96 -32.65 -15.88 -4.36
C ARG A 96 -31.32 -15.31 -4.85
N ASP A 97 -31.32 -14.06 -5.28
CA ASP A 97 -30.12 -13.35 -5.77
C ASP A 97 -29.19 -12.94 -4.61
N ALA A 98 -29.69 -12.85 -3.38
CA ALA A 98 -28.87 -12.62 -2.18
C ALA A 98 -27.93 -13.80 -1.87
N LEU A 99 -28.20 -14.99 -2.41
CA LEU A 99 -27.31 -16.14 -2.24
C LEU A 99 -26.20 -16.12 -3.29
N PRO A 100 -24.95 -16.41 -2.89
CA PRO A 100 -23.87 -16.55 -3.85
C PRO A 100 -24.17 -17.70 -4.81
N SER A 101 -23.91 -17.47 -6.11
CA SER A 101 -23.99 -18.55 -7.09
C SER A 101 -22.96 -19.64 -6.75
N LEU A 102 -23.22 -20.89 -7.18
CA LEU A 102 -22.28 -21.99 -6.95
C LEU A 102 -20.86 -21.67 -7.48
N GLN A 103 -20.77 -20.98 -8.61
CA GLN A 103 -19.50 -20.48 -9.14
C GLN A 103 -18.88 -19.42 -8.22
N GLY A 104 -19.70 -18.55 -7.64
CA GLY A 104 -19.29 -17.58 -6.62
C GLY A 104 -18.72 -18.28 -5.39
N ILE A 105 -19.34 -19.37 -4.93
CA ILE A 105 -18.83 -20.21 -3.83
C ILE A 105 -17.48 -20.82 -4.21
N TYR A 106 -17.37 -21.39 -5.41
CA TYR A 106 -16.12 -22.00 -5.88
C TYR A 106 -14.97 -20.98 -5.98
N ASN A 107 -15.28 -19.79 -6.48
CA ASN A 107 -14.34 -18.69 -6.55
C ASN A 107 -13.95 -18.20 -5.15
N LEU A 108 -14.91 -18.08 -4.23
CA LEU A 108 -14.65 -17.68 -2.84
C LEU A 108 -13.71 -18.68 -2.14
N VAL A 109 -13.98 -19.98 -2.27
CA VAL A 109 -13.12 -21.04 -1.74
C VAL A 109 -11.73 -20.99 -2.38
N LYS A 110 -11.65 -20.75 -3.70
CA LYS A 110 -10.37 -20.62 -4.40
C LYS A 110 -9.58 -19.38 -3.96
N THR A 111 -10.25 -18.25 -3.70
CA THR A 111 -9.61 -17.05 -3.18
C THR A 111 -9.22 -17.18 -1.72
N GLN A 112 -10.02 -17.87 -0.89
CA GLN A 112 -9.67 -18.17 0.50
C GLN A 112 -8.43 -19.04 0.58
N LYS A 113 -8.32 -20.09 -0.23
CA LYS A 113 -7.09 -20.92 -0.30
C LYS A 113 -5.83 -20.13 -0.66
N LYS A 114 -5.94 -19.13 -1.55
CA LYS A 114 -4.82 -18.25 -1.89
C LYS A 114 -4.49 -17.25 -0.78
N ASN A 115 -5.51 -16.72 -0.13
CA ASN A 115 -5.34 -15.80 1.00
C ASN A 115 -4.83 -16.53 2.25
N GLU A 116 -5.10 -17.82 2.42
CA GLU A 116 -4.52 -18.65 3.48
C GLU A 116 -3.00 -18.80 3.31
N GLU A 117 -2.51 -18.92 2.07
CA GLU A 117 -1.07 -18.95 1.77
C GLU A 117 -0.39 -17.59 2.05
N GLU A 118 -1.05 -16.46 1.75
CA GLU A 118 -0.53 -15.12 2.06
C GLU A 118 -0.71 -14.70 3.54
N GLN A 119 -1.79 -15.11 4.20
CA GLN A 119 -2.01 -14.84 5.63
C GLN A 119 -1.18 -15.73 6.55
N ALA A 120 -0.78 -16.92 6.10
CA ALA A 120 0.23 -17.74 6.79
C ALA A 120 1.58 -17.03 6.89
N ALA A 121 1.88 -16.08 5.99
CA ALA A 121 3.11 -15.31 6.02
C ALA A 121 3.04 -14.06 6.92
N LEU A 122 1.85 -13.55 7.28
CA LEU A 122 1.71 -12.21 7.88
C LEU A 122 0.97 -12.12 9.22
N ALA A 123 0.05 -13.01 9.60
CA ALA A 123 -0.52 -12.98 10.94
C ALA A 123 -1.40 -14.19 11.24
N VAL A 124 -0.88 -15.13 12.05
CA VAL A 124 -1.53 -15.78 13.21
C VAL A 124 -0.42 -16.64 13.84
N PRO A 125 -0.13 -16.56 15.16
CA PRO A 125 0.69 -17.58 15.79
C PRO A 125 -0.08 -18.89 15.62
N GLU A 126 0.45 -19.76 14.76
CA GLU A 126 -0.03 -21.12 14.49
C GLU A 126 -0.59 -21.68 15.80
N LYS A 127 -1.84 -22.17 15.80
CA LYS A 127 -2.45 -22.78 17.00
C LYS A 127 -1.67 -24.05 17.32
N LEU A 128 -0.51 -23.88 17.94
CA LEU A 128 0.41 -24.95 18.28
C LEU A 128 -0.37 -25.97 19.09
N SER A 129 -0.29 -27.23 18.67
CA SER A 129 -0.77 -28.34 19.48
C SER A 129 -0.25 -28.19 20.92
N THR A 130 -1.04 -28.62 21.91
CA THR A 130 -0.68 -28.52 23.33
C THR A 130 0.73 -29.06 23.61
N LYS A 131 1.13 -30.14 22.93
CA LYS A 131 2.49 -30.70 22.98
C LYS A 131 3.56 -29.73 22.50
N ALA A 132 3.32 -29.03 21.39
CA ALA A 132 4.25 -28.05 20.84
C ALA A 132 4.37 -26.81 21.75
N LYS A 133 3.28 -26.36 22.38
CA LYS A 133 3.32 -25.29 23.40
C LYS A 133 4.19 -25.67 24.59
N ILE A 134 4.04 -26.90 25.09
CA ILE A 134 4.85 -27.41 26.21
C ILE A 134 6.33 -27.49 25.81
N LYS A 135 6.63 -27.96 24.59
CA LYS A 135 8.00 -28.03 24.08
C LYS A 135 8.63 -26.63 23.99
N LYS A 136 7.93 -25.64 23.43
CA LYS A 136 8.42 -24.25 23.36
C LYS A 136 8.69 -23.67 24.75
N LYS A 137 7.78 -23.85 25.71
CA LYS A 137 8.01 -23.40 27.10
C LYS A 137 9.24 -24.05 27.74
N ARG A 138 9.47 -25.34 27.50
CA ARG A 138 10.68 -26.04 27.98
C ARG A 138 11.94 -25.47 27.32
N GLU A 139 11.91 -25.25 26.01
CA GLU A 139 13.05 -24.66 25.28
C GLU A 139 13.34 -23.23 25.74
N GLU A 140 12.32 -22.39 25.93
CA GLU A 140 12.44 -21.04 26.49
C GLU A 140 13.04 -21.06 27.89
N TYR A 141 12.58 -21.98 28.74
CA TYR A 141 13.11 -22.15 30.08
C TYR A 141 14.59 -22.56 30.06
N VAL A 142 14.95 -23.55 29.23
CA VAL A 142 16.35 -24.00 29.08
C VAL A 142 17.22 -22.85 28.56
N LYS A 143 16.77 -22.10 27.57
CA LYS A 143 17.49 -20.92 27.05
C LYS A 143 17.70 -19.87 28.15
N LYS A 144 16.69 -19.62 29.00
CA LYS A 144 16.79 -18.68 30.12
C LYS A 144 17.78 -19.15 31.19
N VAL A 145 17.79 -20.44 31.51
CA VAL A 145 18.77 -21.00 32.46
C VAL A 145 20.18 -20.89 31.88
N GLN A 146 20.37 -21.23 30.60
CA GLN A 146 21.66 -21.12 29.93
C GLN A 146 22.15 -19.67 29.84
N SER A 147 21.28 -18.69 29.62
CA SER A 147 21.67 -17.28 29.59
C SER A 147 22.13 -16.80 30.97
N PHE A 148 21.43 -17.18 32.04
CA PHE A 148 21.86 -16.87 33.40
C PHE A 148 23.15 -17.58 33.79
N GLU A 149 23.33 -18.84 33.40
CA GLU A 149 24.57 -19.56 33.66
C GLU A 149 25.77 -18.87 33.00
N LYS A 150 25.61 -18.41 31.75
CA LYS A 150 26.63 -17.62 31.06
C LYS A 150 26.93 -16.32 31.81
N LEU A 151 25.89 -15.56 32.17
CA LEU A 151 26.04 -14.30 32.90
C LEU A 151 26.74 -14.47 34.25
N ILE A 152 26.41 -15.51 35.01
CA ILE A 152 27.04 -15.80 36.29
C ILE A 152 28.51 -16.20 36.12
N LYS A 153 28.86 -16.87 35.00
CA LYS A 153 30.25 -17.22 34.69
C LYS A 153 31.07 -16.02 34.22
N ASP A 154 30.44 -14.95 33.73
CA ASP A 154 31.13 -13.77 33.22
C ASP A 154 31.93 -13.03 34.30
N LYS A 155 33.19 -12.70 33.98
CA LYS A 155 34.12 -12.02 34.89
C LYS A 155 33.61 -10.62 35.28
N ASN A 156 32.98 -9.91 34.36
CA ASN A 156 32.47 -8.56 34.59
C ASN A 156 31.30 -8.56 35.59
N PHE A 157 30.39 -9.54 35.45
CA PHE A 157 29.28 -9.71 36.38
C PHE A 157 29.76 -10.13 37.78
N LYS A 158 30.78 -11.00 37.87
CA LYS A 158 31.40 -11.38 39.16
C LYS A 158 32.09 -10.21 39.88
N LYS A 159 32.69 -9.29 39.12
CA LYS A 159 33.36 -8.10 39.69
C LYS A 159 32.32 -7.09 40.20
N ASN A 160 31.42 -6.63 39.33
CA ASN A 160 30.46 -5.57 39.63
C ASN A 160 29.05 -5.91 39.08
N PRO A 161 28.24 -6.72 39.79
CA PRO A 161 26.93 -7.14 39.27
C PRO A 161 25.94 -5.96 39.17
N ARG A 162 26.02 -4.99 40.08
CA ARG A 162 25.12 -3.82 40.11
C ARG A 162 25.25 -2.95 38.86
N GLU A 163 26.48 -2.74 38.40
CA GLU A 163 26.79 -1.91 37.23
C GLU A 163 26.30 -2.58 35.94
N VAL A 164 26.52 -3.89 35.80
CA VAL A 164 26.02 -4.66 34.66
C VAL A 164 24.49 -4.63 34.59
N ILE A 165 23.81 -4.73 35.74
CA ILE A 165 22.35 -4.62 35.81
C ILE A 165 21.89 -3.20 35.45
N ALA A 166 22.56 -2.16 35.96
CA ALA A 166 22.24 -0.77 35.65
C ALA A 166 22.35 -0.50 34.14
N ASN A 167 23.44 -0.95 33.51
CA ASN A 167 23.65 -0.82 32.06
C ASN A 167 22.61 -1.61 31.25
N HIS A 168 22.22 -2.80 31.71
CA HIS A 168 21.17 -3.56 31.06
C HIS A 168 19.82 -2.82 31.12
N MET A 169 19.49 -2.23 32.26
CA MET A 169 18.26 -1.45 32.44
C MET A 169 18.26 -0.20 31.57
N SER A 170 19.34 0.59 31.56
CA SER A 170 19.44 1.80 30.72
C SER A 170 19.28 1.47 29.24
N ASN A 171 19.98 0.43 28.75
CA ASN A 171 19.89 0.02 27.35
C ASN A 171 18.49 -0.46 27.00
N LYS A 172 17.82 -1.19 27.91
CA LYS A 172 16.45 -1.66 27.68
C LYS A 172 15.46 -0.50 27.55
N TYR A 173 15.60 0.54 28.37
CA TYR A 173 14.76 1.73 28.27
C TYR A 173 15.02 2.50 26.97
N GLN A 174 16.29 2.67 26.58
CA GLN A 174 16.65 3.32 25.31
C GLN A 174 16.05 2.59 24.10
N THR A 175 16.14 1.25 24.05
CA THR A 175 15.53 0.48 22.95
C THR A 175 14.00 0.60 22.90
N MET A 176 13.34 0.78 24.05
CA MET A 176 11.89 0.98 24.08
C MET A 176 11.49 2.36 23.57
N GLU A 177 12.30 3.39 23.84
CA GLU A 177 12.08 4.74 23.32
C GLU A 177 12.33 4.80 21.80
N GLU A 178 13.36 4.11 21.28
CA GLU A 178 13.66 4.07 19.84
C GLU A 178 12.63 3.30 18.99
N ASP A 179 11.90 2.34 19.57
CA ASP A 179 10.85 1.58 18.87
C ASP A 179 9.48 2.30 18.84
N GLU A 180 9.31 3.40 19.60
CA GLU A 180 8.07 4.20 19.64
C GLU A 180 8.04 5.38 18.64
N ASP A 181 9.19 5.72 18.01
CA ASP A 181 9.33 6.73 16.95
C ASP A 181 9.31 6.13 15.52
#